data_AF-A0A0A0HT11-F1
#
_entry.id   AF-A0A0A0HT11-F1
#
_cell.length_a   1.000
_cell.length_b   1.000
_cell.length_c   1.000
_cell.angle_alpha   90.00
_cell.angle_beta   90.00
_cell.angle_gamma   90.00
#
_symmetry.space_group_name_H-M   'P 1'
#
loop_
_entity.id
_entity.type
_entity.pdbx_description
1 polymer ?
#
loop_
_entity_poly.entity_id
_entity_poly.type
_entity_poly.pdbx_seq_one_letter_code
_entity_poly.pdbx_strand_id
1 'polypeptide(L)'
;MVVREGDGVRIAHERRLTTSSLRNRMRKGGEITGFDQVTKPYILRDGAAKAYNESPDISDSLPNLMLQHASIDTFVKHYLDRNITTDVLSIYRGLEPQKALMRMVCSMSRSIDPRRPWELTPEQSRSVNYLSHIPKDLLEG
;
A
#
# COMPACT_ATOMS: atom_id res chain seq x y z
N MET A 1 16.73 5.05 11.05
CA MET A 1 16.96 5.28 9.59
C MET A 1 18.11 4.40 9.11
N VAL A 2 18.05 3.86 7.89
CA VAL A 2 19.19 3.14 7.32
C VAL A 2 20.24 4.13 6.82
N VAL A 3 21.47 4.04 7.33
CA VAL A 3 22.61 4.89 6.95
C VAL A 3 23.64 4.00 6.25
N ARG A 4 24.12 4.45 5.08
CA ARG A 4 25.28 3.83 4.43
C ARG A 4 26.54 4.45 5.02
N GLU A 5 27.40 3.61 5.56
CA GLU A 5 28.77 3.94 5.94
C GLU A 5 29.69 3.20 4.96
N GLY A 6 30.96 3.61 4.85
CA GLY A 6 31.88 3.21 3.77
C GLY A 6 31.71 1.76 3.30
N ASP A 7 31.66 0.83 4.26
CA ASP A 7 31.74 -0.60 3.99
C ASP A 7 30.43 -1.34 4.35
N GLY A 8 29.38 -0.62 4.75
CA GLY A 8 28.22 -1.26 5.38
C GLY A 8 26.95 -0.43 5.49
N VAL A 9 25.92 -1.08 6.01
CA VAL A 9 24.60 -0.51 6.20
C VAL A 9 24.23 -0.66 7.67
N ARG A 10 24.02 0.46 8.38
CA ARG A 10 23.56 0.43 9.77
C ARG A 10 22.15 0.99 9.94
N ILE A 11 21.42 0.44 10.90
CA ILE A 11 20.14 1.00 11.35
C ILE A 11 20.45 1.97 12.49
N ALA A 12 20.37 3.27 12.20
CA ALA A 12 20.47 4.32 13.19
C ALA A 12 19.12 4.45 13.93
N HIS A 13 19.03 3.94 15.16
CA HIS A 13 17.83 4.01 16.00
C HIS A 13 17.57 5.45 16.50
N GLU A 14 18.63 6.23 16.68
CA GLU A 14 18.63 7.62 17.11
C GLU A 14 18.10 8.58 16.03
N ARG A 15 18.13 8.17 14.75
CA ARG A 15 17.66 9.00 13.63
C ARG A 15 16.25 8.62 13.22
N ARG A 16 15.32 9.56 13.45
CA ARG A 16 13.94 9.48 12.97
C ARG A 16 13.91 9.43 11.43
N LEU A 17 13.03 8.58 10.90
CA LEU A 17 12.77 8.52 9.47
C LEU A 17 12.03 9.79 9.04
N THR A 18 12.46 10.43 7.97
CA THR A 18 11.72 11.57 7.41
C THR A 18 10.45 11.09 6.71
N THR A 19 9.42 11.94 6.67
CA THR A 19 8.17 11.66 5.94
C THR A 19 8.43 11.40 4.45
N SER A 20 9.39 12.11 3.85
CA SER A 20 9.81 11.90 2.46
C SER A 20 10.44 10.52 2.25
N SER A 21 11.30 10.08 3.17
CA SER A 21 11.91 8.75 3.14
C SER A 21 10.88 7.65 3.29
N LEU A 22 9.90 7.81 4.18
CA LEU A 22 8.78 6.88 4.34
C LEU A 22 7.97 6.77 3.05
N ARG A 23 7.55 7.92 2.49
CA ARG A 23 6.75 7.98 1.27
C ARG A 23 7.47 7.34 0.09
N ASN A 24 8.78 7.58 -0.06
CA ASN A 24 9.58 6.95 -1.10
C ASN A 24 9.62 5.42 -0.94
N ARG A 25 9.85 4.92 0.28
CA ARG A 25 9.86 3.48 0.54
C ARG A 25 8.50 2.83 0.29
N MET A 26 7.42 3.49 0.69
CA MET A 26 6.06 3.00 0.43
C MET A 26 5.72 2.98 -1.05
N ARG A 27 6.10 4.03 -1.80
CA ARG A 27 5.94 4.06 -3.25
C ARG A 27 6.63 2.86 -3.89
N LYS A 28 7.92 2.64 -3.57
CA LYS A 28 8.68 1.49 -4.07
C LYS A 28 8.02 0.16 -3.69
N GLY A 29 7.52 0.02 -2.46
CA GLY A 29 6.79 -1.17 -2.02
C GLY A 29 5.55 -1.42 -2.88
N GLY A 30 4.74 -0.39 -3.15
CA GLY A 30 3.58 -0.49 -4.03
C GLY A 30 3.93 -0.87 -5.46
N GLU A 31 5.00 -0.28 -6.02
CA GLU A 31 5.52 -0.62 -7.34
C GLU A 31 6.00 -2.07 -7.40
N ILE A 32 6.65 -2.59 -6.36
CA ILE A 32 7.08 -4.00 -6.29
C ILE A 32 5.86 -4.92 -6.23
N THR A 33 4.89 -4.63 -5.37
CA THR A 33 3.64 -5.40 -5.25
C THR A 33 2.80 -5.37 -6.53
N GLY A 34 2.97 -4.35 -7.38
CA GLY A 34 2.23 -4.19 -8.63
C GLY A 34 0.90 -3.47 -8.45
N PHE A 35 0.78 -2.62 -7.43
CA PHE A 35 -0.36 -1.72 -7.34
C PHE A 35 -0.25 -0.60 -8.38
N ASP A 36 -1.34 -0.36 -9.11
CA ASP A 36 -1.43 0.75 -10.06
C ASP A 36 -1.41 2.12 -9.35
N GLN A 37 -2.05 2.20 -8.18
CA GLN A 37 -2.05 3.42 -7.37
C GLN A 37 -0.74 3.57 -6.57
N VAL A 38 -0.18 4.79 -6.60
CA VAL A 38 1.01 5.15 -5.82
C VAL A 38 0.74 4.98 -4.33
N THR A 39 1.35 3.96 -3.74
CA THR A 39 1.18 3.64 -2.32
C THR A 39 1.79 4.72 -1.43
N LYS A 40 0.96 5.30 -0.57
CA LYS A 40 1.30 6.35 0.40
C LYS A 40 0.61 6.07 1.73
N PRO A 41 1.10 6.62 2.87
CA PRO A 41 0.50 6.38 4.19
C PRO A 41 -1.01 6.61 4.22
N TYR A 42 -1.48 7.65 3.51
CA TYR A 42 -2.89 7.98 3.41
C TYR A 42 -3.75 6.81 2.91
N ILE A 43 -3.31 6.07 1.89
CA ILE A 43 -4.13 5.01 1.28
C ILE A 43 -4.32 3.84 2.24
N LEU A 44 -3.30 3.52 3.05
CA LEU A 44 -3.43 2.49 4.10
C LEU A 44 -4.42 2.94 5.18
N ARG A 45 -4.36 4.21 5.56
CA ARG A 45 -5.25 4.79 6.55
C ARG A 45 -6.69 4.84 6.04
N ASP A 46 -6.87 5.18 4.77
CA ASP A 46 -8.15 5.18 4.06
C ASP A 46 -8.75 3.76 3.97
N GLY A 47 -7.95 2.78 3.55
CA GLY A 47 -8.36 1.38 3.53
C GLY A 47 -8.74 0.84 4.91
N ALA A 48 -8.00 1.22 5.97
CA ALA A 48 -8.34 0.85 7.34
C ALA A 48 -9.63 1.52 7.80
N ALA A 49 -9.81 2.81 7.52
CA ALA A 49 -11.02 3.56 7.84
C ALA A 49 -12.26 2.93 7.20
N LYS A 50 -12.15 2.55 5.92
CA LYS A 50 -13.19 1.80 5.20
C LYS A 50 -13.51 0.47 5.89
N ALA A 51 -12.49 -0.34 6.21
CA ALA A 51 -12.68 -1.62 6.87
C ALA A 51 -13.36 -1.48 8.24
N TYR A 52 -13.07 -0.41 8.99
CA TYR A 52 -13.73 -0.13 10.25
C TYR A 52 -15.19 0.26 10.07
N ASN A 53 -15.50 1.11 9.10
CA ASN A 53 -16.86 1.58 8.82
C ASN A 53 -17.79 0.46 8.30
N GLU A 54 -17.24 -0.55 7.64
CA GLU A 54 -18.01 -1.70 7.12
C GLU A 54 -18.16 -2.83 8.16
N SER A 55 -17.46 -2.76 9.30
CA SER A 55 -17.47 -3.81 10.31
C SER A 55 -18.72 -3.71 11.19
N PRO A 56 -19.51 -4.79 11.34
CA PRO A 56 -20.65 -4.81 12.25
C PRO A 56 -20.24 -4.75 13.73
N ASP A 57 -18.98 -5.06 14.03
CA ASP A 57 -18.44 -5.10 15.40
C ASP A 57 -17.92 -3.73 15.88
N ILE A 58 -17.94 -2.71 15.02
CA ILE A 58 -17.40 -1.39 15.28
C ILE A 58 -18.54 -0.38 15.22
N SER A 59 -18.70 0.43 16.26
CA SER A 59 -19.71 1.51 16.28
C SER A 59 -19.31 2.67 15.37
N ASP A 60 -20.29 3.40 14.83
CA ASP A 60 -20.08 4.50 13.87
C ASP A 60 -19.12 5.61 14.38
N SER A 61 -19.01 5.80 15.70
CA SER A 61 -18.12 6.81 16.29
C SER A 61 -16.69 6.31 16.55
N LEU A 62 -16.49 5.00 16.63
CA LEU A 62 -15.20 4.39 16.96
C LEU A 62 -14.12 4.60 15.89
N PRO A 63 -14.40 4.54 14.57
CA PRO A 63 -13.41 4.90 13.54
C PRO A 63 -12.89 6.32 13.71
N ASN A 64 -13.75 7.26 14.12
CA ASN A 64 -13.36 8.64 14.36
C ASN A 64 -12.37 8.76 15.54
N LEU A 65 -12.58 7.96 16.60
CA LEU A 65 -11.66 7.87 17.74
C LEU A 65 -10.33 7.18 17.36
N MET A 66 -10.38 6.04 16.66
CA MET A 66 -9.20 5.29 16.22
C MET A 66 -8.31 6.13 15.29
N LEU A 67 -8.94 6.95 14.46
CA LEU A 67 -8.26 7.88 13.57
C LEU A 67 -7.94 9.22 14.26
N GLN A 68 -8.31 9.42 15.53
CA GLN A 68 -8.02 10.65 16.29
C GLN A 68 -8.54 11.93 15.59
N HIS A 69 -9.73 11.84 15.02
CA HIS A 69 -10.38 13.00 14.40
C HIS A 69 -11.20 13.76 15.44
N ALA A 70 -11.09 15.09 15.44
CA ALA A 70 -11.84 15.95 16.35
C ALA A 70 -13.35 16.03 16.02
N SER A 71 -13.72 15.83 14.75
CA SER A 71 -15.11 15.81 14.28
C SER A 71 -15.31 14.68 13.26
N ILE A 72 -16.49 14.06 13.31
CA ILE A 72 -16.96 13.09 12.32
C ILE A 72 -16.96 13.65 10.90
N ASP A 73 -17.09 14.96 10.72
CA ASP A 73 -17.00 15.60 9.40
C ASP A 73 -15.68 15.31 8.70
N THR A 74 -14.60 15.17 9.47
CA THR A 74 -13.29 14.81 8.92
C THR A 74 -13.32 13.40 8.33
N PHE A 75 -13.97 12.47 9.04
CA PHE A 75 -14.16 11.10 8.57
C PHE A 75 -15.04 11.09 7.31
N VAL A 76 -16.22 11.69 7.38
CA VAL A 76 -17.17 11.73 6.26
C VAL A 76 -16.56 12.38 5.03
N LYS A 77 -15.77 13.46 5.20
CA LYS A 77 -15.16 14.17 4.08
C LYS A 77 -14.02 13.39 3.42
N HIS A 78 -13.15 12.79 4.22
CA HIS A 78 -11.86 12.26 3.73
C HIS A 78 -11.76 10.74 3.67
N TYR A 79 -12.55 10.01 4.47
CA TYR A 79 -12.37 8.57 4.70
C TYR A 79 -13.63 7.73 4.42
N LEU A 80 -14.80 8.34 4.30
CA LEU A 80 -15.98 7.65 3.79
C LEU A 80 -15.75 7.32 2.31
N ASP A 81 -15.76 6.03 1.99
CA ASP A 81 -15.58 5.58 0.60
C ASP A 81 -16.66 6.19 -0.30
N ARG A 82 -16.22 6.71 -1.44
CA ARG A 82 -17.08 7.32 -2.46
C ARG A 82 -17.45 6.34 -3.56
N ASN A 83 -16.79 5.19 -3.60
CA ASN A 83 -17.08 4.14 -4.55
C ASN A 83 -18.26 3.30 -4.05
N ILE A 84 -19.11 2.87 -4.98
CA ILE A 84 -20.13 1.88 -4.71
C ILE A 84 -19.44 0.52 -4.72
N THR A 85 -19.18 -0.03 -3.53
CA THR A 85 -18.46 -1.30 -3.37
C THR A 85 -19.34 -2.45 -2.90
N THR A 86 -20.66 -2.27 -2.98
CA THR A 86 -21.66 -3.30 -2.67
C THR A 86 -22.34 -3.78 -3.94
N ASP A 87 -22.87 -5.01 -3.91
CA ASP A 87 -23.61 -5.59 -5.02
C ASP A 87 -25.04 -5.04 -5.04
N VAL A 88 -25.18 -3.81 -5.56
CA VAL A 88 -26.44 -3.06 -5.57
C VAL A 88 -27.54 -3.80 -6.33
N LEU A 89 -27.20 -4.54 -7.38
CA LEU A 89 -28.18 -5.28 -8.17
C LEU A 89 -28.78 -6.44 -7.37
N SER A 90 -27.96 -7.22 -6.68
CA SER A 90 -28.47 -8.30 -5.82
C SER A 90 -29.32 -7.74 -4.69
N ILE A 91 -28.88 -6.64 -4.06
CA ILE A 91 -29.66 -5.94 -3.02
C ILE A 91 -31.04 -5.51 -3.56
N TYR A 92 -31.08 -4.84 -4.72
CA TYR A 92 -32.32 -4.38 -5.34
C TYR A 92 -33.29 -5.54 -5.64
N ARG A 93 -32.76 -6.70 -6.03
CA ARG A 93 -33.54 -7.90 -6.33
C ARG A 93 -33.90 -8.74 -5.10
N GLY A 94 -33.46 -8.36 -3.89
CA GLY A 94 -33.65 -9.15 -2.68
C GLY A 94 -32.84 -10.46 -2.67
N LEU A 95 -31.73 -10.52 -3.41
CA LEU A 95 -30.81 -11.64 -3.47
C LEU A 95 -29.62 -11.42 -2.52
N GLU A 96 -28.95 -12.51 -2.12
CA GLU A 96 -27.76 -12.41 -1.28
C GLU A 96 -26.62 -11.70 -2.04
N PRO A 97 -26.07 -10.59 -1.51
CA PRO A 97 -25.00 -9.84 -2.17
C PRO A 97 -23.69 -10.64 -2.27
N GLN A 98 -23.00 -10.56 -3.41
CA GLN A 98 -21.69 -11.21 -3.59
C GLN A 98 -20.53 -10.45 -2.91
N LYS A 99 -20.55 -10.37 -1.57
CA LYS A 99 -19.61 -9.56 -0.77
C LYS A 99 -18.14 -9.89 -1.04
N ALA A 100 -17.79 -11.17 -1.18
CA ALA A 100 -16.40 -11.60 -1.43
C ALA A 100 -15.88 -11.13 -2.80
N LEU A 101 -16.72 -11.25 -3.84
CA LEU A 101 -16.40 -10.77 -5.17
C LEU A 101 -16.24 -9.26 -5.17
N MET A 102 -17.21 -8.55 -4.59
CA MET A 102 -17.19 -7.09 -4.48
C MET A 102 -15.93 -6.60 -3.74
N ARG A 103 -15.58 -7.23 -2.63
CA ARG A 103 -14.34 -6.93 -1.89
C ARG A 103 -13.10 -7.14 -2.77
N MET A 104 -13.03 -8.23 -3.55
CA MET A 104 -11.91 -8.47 -4.47
C MET A 104 -11.83 -7.38 -5.54
N VAL A 105 -12.92 -7.14 -6.29
CA VAL A 105 -12.92 -6.22 -7.44
C VAL A 105 -12.85 -4.75 -7.02
N CYS A 106 -13.23 -4.40 -5.78
CA CYS A 106 -13.11 -3.05 -5.26
C CYS A 106 -11.85 -2.85 -4.40
N SER A 107 -11.00 -3.86 -4.25
CA SER A 107 -9.73 -3.73 -3.54
C SER A 107 -8.62 -3.13 -4.42
N MET A 108 -7.59 -2.59 -3.77
CA MET A 108 -6.34 -2.21 -4.46
C MET A 108 -5.72 -3.39 -5.22
N SER A 109 -5.88 -4.61 -4.69
CA SER A 109 -5.34 -5.84 -5.28
C SER A 109 -5.93 -6.16 -6.65
N ARG A 110 -7.08 -5.59 -7.05
CA ARG A 110 -7.62 -5.73 -8.41
C ARG A 110 -6.60 -5.34 -9.48
N SER A 111 -5.74 -4.36 -9.17
CA SER A 111 -4.74 -3.86 -10.12
C SER A 111 -3.51 -4.77 -10.29
N ILE A 112 -3.36 -5.78 -9.42
CA ILE A 112 -2.24 -6.72 -9.51
C ILE A 112 -2.48 -7.61 -10.74
N ASP A 113 -1.58 -7.52 -11.71
CA ASP A 113 -1.51 -8.48 -12.82
C ASP A 113 -0.80 -9.76 -12.33
N PRO A 114 -1.48 -10.92 -12.29
CA PRO A 114 -0.86 -12.18 -11.89
C PRO A 114 0.29 -12.63 -12.80
N ARG A 115 0.36 -12.12 -14.03
CA ARG A 115 1.41 -12.43 -15.00
C ARG A 115 2.63 -11.53 -14.88
N ARG A 116 2.57 -10.50 -14.03
CA ARG A 116 3.68 -9.59 -13.82
C ARG A 116 4.85 -10.32 -13.17
N PRO A 117 6.07 -10.30 -13.76
CA PRO A 117 7.25 -10.88 -13.14
C PRO A 117 7.54 -10.19 -11.80
N TRP A 118 7.57 -10.97 -10.72
CA TRP A 118 7.84 -10.48 -9.36
C TRP A 118 9.14 -11.06 -8.78
N GLU A 119 9.69 -12.10 -9.40
CA GLU A 119 11.02 -12.63 -9.12
C GLU A 119 11.90 -12.50 -10.36
N LEU A 120 13.20 -12.35 -10.11
CA LEU A 120 14.20 -12.50 -11.16
C LEU A 120 14.40 -13.99 -11.41
N THR A 121 14.45 -14.39 -12.68
CA THR A 121 14.94 -15.73 -13.05
C THR A 121 16.37 -15.95 -12.52
N PRO A 122 16.83 -17.21 -12.36
CA PRO A 122 18.21 -17.48 -11.99
C PRO A 122 19.22 -16.78 -12.91
N GLU A 123 18.93 -16.70 -14.21
CA GLU A 123 19.75 -16.03 -15.21
C GLU A 123 19.81 -14.50 -14.96
N GLN A 124 18.66 -13.87 -14.73
CA GLN A 124 18.59 -12.43 -14.42
C GLN A 124 19.24 -12.11 -13.06
N SER A 125 19.06 -12.97 -12.07
CA SER A 125 19.69 -12.85 -10.76
C SER A 125 21.22 -12.90 -10.90
N ARG A 126 21.74 -13.83 -11.71
CA ARG A 126 23.17 -13.89 -12.04
C ARG A 126 23.64 -12.61 -12.72
N SER A 127 22.94 -12.08 -13.73
CA SER A 127 23.36 -10.86 -14.41
C SER A 127 23.41 -9.63 -13.49
N VAL A 128 22.46 -9.50 -12.56
CA VAL A 128 22.44 -8.39 -11.58
C VAL A 128 23.60 -8.51 -10.59
N ASN A 129 23.90 -9.73 -10.13
CA ASN A 129 25.00 -9.98 -9.19
C ASN A 129 26.39 -9.83 -9.85
N TYR A 130 26.52 -10.09 -11.15
CA TYR A 130 27.75 -9.80 -11.89
C TYR A 130 28.02 -8.28 -12.01
N LEU A 131 26.98 -7.45 -12.14
CA LEU A 131 27.11 -5.98 -12.23
C LEU A 131 27.56 -5.34 -10.91
N SER A 132 27.33 -5.96 -9.75
CA SER A 132 27.81 -5.46 -8.46
C SER A 132 29.33 -5.59 -8.26
N HIS A 133 30.04 -6.25 -9.17
CA HIS A 133 31.49 -6.39 -9.15
C HIS A 133 32.22 -5.51 -10.16
N ILE A 134 31.54 -4.62 -10.88
CA ILE A 134 32.21 -3.65 -11.76
C ILE A 134 32.79 -2.52 -10.89
N PRO A 135 34.11 -2.34 -10.85
CA PRO A 135 34.73 -1.19 -10.20
C PRO A 135 34.19 0.11 -10.82
N LYS A 136 33.85 1.11 -9.99
CA LYS A 136 33.30 2.41 -10.45
C LYS A 136 34.22 3.15 -11.44
N ASP A 137 35.48 2.75 -11.46
CA ASP A 137 36.59 3.21 -12.27
C ASP A 137 36.44 2.90 -13.77
N LEU A 138 35.45 2.10 -14.18
CA LEU A 138 35.13 1.84 -15.60
C LEU A 138 33.95 2.67 -16.15
N LEU A 139 33.37 3.58 -15.36
CA LEU A 139 32.24 4.43 -15.78
C LEU A 139 32.57 5.93 -15.88
N GLU A 140 33.82 6.33 -15.65
CA GLU A 140 34.32 7.69 -15.89
C GLU A 140 35.46 7.68 -16.93
N GLY A 141 35.12 7.34 -18.17
CA GLY A 141 35.95 7.53 -19.36
C GLY A 141 35.21 8.33 -20.42
#